data_AF-A0A936W6T5-F1
#
_entry.id   AF-A0A936W6T5-F1
#
_cell.length_a   1.000
_cell.length_b   1.000
_cell.length_c   1.000
_cell.angle_alpha   90.00
_cell.angle_beta   90.00
_cell.angle_gamma   90.00
#
_symmetry.space_group_name_H-M   'P 1'
#
loop_
_entity.id
_entity.type
_entity.pdbx_description
1 polymer ?
#
loop_
_entity_poly.entity_id
_entity_poly.type
_entity_poly.pdbx_seq_one_letter_code
_entity_poly.pdbx_strand_id
1 'polypeptide(L)'
;MENPGFNEDYYSNGQFLTNTDLLGSLTFTPRPKDSVTLNGADTIVLAPHIRISLDTVKMGDLLLQDTAVFENQDSFLNYFNGLYIKMTGANNTMLGFNLLSSVTGLTYYYDKGASTDLQFKFVITSGSVKTVHMEHDYAGSVVEAALAPEPEGDFAYIQGMSGVATYMRVEGLDVIGDAIINQAEIELFCTFPDGDMGSLYPLPPYVITQEKTDTSLINSEDVAIALALTGSSSTTESFNAIFGGKVDSLDSGPPVVYRYKMNVTNQFKDIFEGNQENIIYFNPFGKGNIPNRAVIFGPNHPTYAPRLRVTYTVL
;
A
#
# COMPACT_ATOMS: atom_id res chain seq x y z
N MET A 1 4.48 21.28 11.29
CA MET A 1 3.57 21.40 10.15
C MET A 1 2.36 22.18 10.65
N GLU A 2 1.91 23.18 9.88
CA GLU A 2 0.60 23.82 10.10
C GLU A 2 -0.51 22.78 9.91
N ASN A 3 -1.76 23.17 10.17
CA ASN A 3 -2.89 22.27 10.01
C ASN A 3 -2.92 21.63 8.63
N PRO A 4 -3.13 20.30 8.54
CA PRO A 4 -3.09 19.63 7.25
C PRO A 4 -4.20 20.16 6.34
N GLY A 5 -3.80 20.89 5.29
CA GLY A 5 -4.67 21.33 4.21
C GLY A 5 -5.23 20.15 3.40
N PHE A 6 -6.51 20.23 3.04
CA PHE A 6 -7.19 19.19 2.25
C PHE A 6 -6.61 19.00 0.85
N ASN A 7 -6.03 20.06 0.26
CA ASN A 7 -5.49 20.05 -1.11
C ASN A 7 -3.98 19.81 -1.16
N GLU A 8 -3.40 19.24 -0.11
CA GLU A 8 -1.97 18.95 -0.04
C GLU A 8 -1.70 17.44 -0.11
N ASP A 9 -0.55 17.09 -0.68
CA ASP A 9 -0.07 15.72 -0.73
C ASP A 9 0.68 15.36 0.54
N TYR A 10 0.28 14.26 1.17
CA TYR A 10 0.94 13.74 2.37
C TYR A 10 1.57 12.39 2.09
N TYR A 11 2.89 12.32 2.21
CA TYR A 11 3.66 11.10 2.03
C TYR A 11 3.80 10.32 3.35
N SER A 12 3.92 8.99 3.24
CA SER A 12 3.93 8.10 4.41
C SER A 12 5.18 8.19 5.26
N ASN A 13 6.24 8.84 4.79
CA ASN A 13 7.43 9.14 5.57
C ASN A 13 7.35 10.52 6.27
N GLY A 14 6.28 11.29 6.05
CA GLY A 14 6.05 12.56 6.71
C GLY A 14 5.70 12.37 8.19
N GLN A 15 6.19 13.28 9.04
CA GLN A 15 5.86 13.32 10.46
C GLN A 15 5.10 14.60 10.81
N PHE A 16 4.11 14.48 11.68
CA PHE A 16 3.35 15.60 12.22
C PHE A 16 3.78 15.88 13.65
N LEU A 17 3.75 17.14 14.05
CA LEU A 17 3.89 17.49 15.45
C LEU A 17 2.63 17.04 16.18
N THR A 18 2.82 16.29 17.25
CA THR A 18 1.73 15.77 18.08
C THR A 18 1.83 16.36 19.48
N ASN A 19 0.69 16.61 20.11
CA ASN A 19 0.68 16.82 21.55
C ASN A 19 1.19 15.55 22.27
N THR A 20 2.05 15.71 23.27
CA THR A 20 2.60 14.62 24.08
C THR A 20 1.55 13.98 25.00
N ASP A 21 0.45 14.68 25.24
CA ASP A 21 -0.63 14.19 26.09
C ASP A 21 -1.39 13.04 25.43
N LEU A 22 -1.28 11.86 26.04
CA LEU A 22 -2.11 10.71 25.68
C LEU A 22 -3.57 11.03 25.98
N LEU A 23 -4.42 11.04 24.94
CA LEU A 23 -5.85 11.25 25.07
C LEU A 23 -6.61 9.98 25.44
N GLY A 24 -6.08 8.80 25.13
CA GLY A 24 -6.72 7.53 25.44
C GLY A 24 -5.95 6.35 24.87
N SER A 25 -6.18 5.16 25.40
CA SER A 25 -5.53 3.92 24.93
C SER A 25 -6.45 2.73 25.11
N LEU A 26 -6.30 1.73 24.24
CA LEU A 26 -7.03 0.47 24.30
C LEU A 26 -6.06 -0.68 24.07
N THR A 27 -6.06 -1.66 24.97
CA THR A 27 -5.42 -2.97 24.72
C THR A 27 -6.49 -3.94 24.27
N PHE A 28 -6.31 -4.56 23.11
CA PHE A 28 -7.26 -5.52 22.56
C PHE A 28 -6.56 -6.53 21.66
N THR A 29 -7.23 -7.66 21.41
CA THR A 29 -6.84 -8.62 20.38
C THR A 29 -7.71 -8.38 19.16
N PRO A 30 -7.12 -8.08 17.98
CA PRO A 30 -7.89 -7.81 16.78
C PRO A 30 -8.78 -8.99 16.36
N ARG A 31 -10.05 -8.72 16.11
CA ARG A 31 -11.02 -9.68 15.56
C ARG A 31 -11.74 -9.07 14.35
N PRO A 32 -11.06 -8.88 13.21
CA PRO A 32 -11.58 -8.11 12.08
C PRO A 32 -12.81 -8.73 11.40
N LYS A 33 -13.19 -9.97 11.77
CA LYS A 33 -14.38 -10.67 11.25
C LYS A 33 -15.49 -10.85 12.28
N ASP A 34 -15.29 -10.38 13.52
CA ASP A 34 -16.23 -10.55 14.62
C ASP A 34 -17.01 -9.24 14.85
N SER A 35 -18.34 -9.30 14.81
CA SER A 35 -19.20 -8.12 14.98
C SER A 35 -19.19 -7.61 16.42
N VAL A 36 -19.50 -6.33 16.62
CA VAL A 36 -19.63 -5.75 17.97
C VAL A 36 -21.11 -5.61 18.31
N THR A 37 -21.54 -6.25 19.39
CA THR A 37 -22.90 -6.11 19.92
C THR A 37 -22.96 -5.02 20.98
N LEU A 38 -23.85 -4.04 20.80
CA LEU A 38 -24.19 -3.09 21.86
C LEU A 38 -25.48 -3.55 22.55
N ASN A 39 -25.39 -3.77 23.86
CA ASN A 39 -26.56 -4.10 24.67
C ASN A 39 -27.33 -2.81 24.99
N GLY A 40 -28.37 -2.54 24.20
CA GLY A 40 -29.44 -1.59 24.51
C GLY A 40 -30.80 -2.30 24.62
N ALA A 41 -31.91 -1.54 24.66
CA ALA A 41 -33.27 -2.09 24.64
C ALA A 41 -33.57 -2.94 23.38
N ASP A 42 -32.76 -2.79 22.33
CA ASP A 42 -32.71 -3.65 21.15
C ASP A 42 -31.25 -4.04 20.86
N THR A 43 -31.00 -5.27 20.43
CA THR A 43 -29.64 -5.79 20.19
C THR A 43 -29.14 -5.25 18.85
N ILE A 44 -28.31 -4.20 18.88
CA ILE A 44 -27.71 -3.64 17.65
C ILE A 44 -26.37 -4.33 17.39
N VAL A 45 -26.30 -5.05 16.27
CA VAL A 45 -25.07 -5.65 15.75
C VAL A 45 -24.39 -4.64 14.82
N LEU A 46 -23.18 -4.22 15.17
CA LEU A 46 -22.37 -3.29 14.37
C LEU A 46 -21.20 -4.01 13.71
N ALA A 47 -20.72 -3.42 12.61
CA ALA A 47 -19.49 -3.84 11.96
C ALA A 47 -18.31 -3.88 12.95
N PRO A 48 -17.32 -4.76 12.75
CA PRO A 48 -16.12 -4.81 13.59
C PRO A 48 -15.44 -3.43 13.66
N HIS A 49 -15.32 -2.86 14.87
CA HIS A 49 -14.69 -1.57 15.11
C HIS A 49 -14.06 -1.52 16.50
N ILE A 50 -13.14 -0.59 16.70
CA ILE A 50 -12.53 -0.32 18.01
C ILE A 50 -13.16 0.93 18.63
N ARG A 51 -13.21 0.96 19.98
CA ARG A 51 -13.65 2.11 20.76
C ARG A 51 -12.56 2.47 21.76
N ILE A 52 -11.93 3.61 21.55
CA ILE A 52 -10.92 4.14 22.47
C ILE A 52 -11.61 5.21 23.30
N SER A 53 -11.82 4.94 24.59
CA SER A 53 -12.32 5.96 25.51
C SER A 53 -11.27 7.04 25.66
N LEU A 54 -11.68 8.29 25.45
CA LEU A 54 -10.82 9.45 25.65
C LEU A 54 -10.96 9.99 27.07
N ASP A 55 -9.87 10.52 27.60
CA ASP A 55 -9.81 11.18 28.89
C ASP A 55 -10.67 12.45 28.87
N THR A 56 -11.73 12.46 29.68
CA THR A 56 -12.71 13.54 29.71
C THR A 56 -12.15 14.82 30.32
N VAL A 57 -11.10 14.74 31.14
CA VAL A 57 -10.44 15.92 31.70
C VAL A 57 -9.62 16.60 30.60
N LYS A 58 -8.84 15.82 29.84
CA LYS A 58 -8.04 16.35 28.73
C LYS A 58 -8.90 16.86 27.56
N MET A 59 -10.04 16.20 27.32
CA MET A 59 -11.02 16.66 26.33
C MET A 59 -11.94 17.76 26.87
N GLY A 60 -11.88 18.08 28.16
CA GLY A 60 -12.71 19.09 28.81
C GLY A 60 -12.51 20.49 28.20
N ASP A 61 -11.28 20.85 27.87
CA ASP A 61 -10.96 22.14 27.27
C ASP A 61 -11.66 22.35 25.93
N LEU A 62 -11.82 21.29 25.12
CA LEU A 62 -12.55 21.38 23.87
C LEU A 62 -14.00 21.83 24.12
N LEU A 63 -14.66 21.26 25.13
CA LEU A 63 -16.08 21.51 25.42
C LEU A 63 -16.32 22.86 26.09
N LEU A 64 -15.27 23.45 26.65
CA LEU A 64 -15.29 24.76 27.27
C LEU A 64 -14.87 25.88 26.31
N GLN A 65 -14.56 25.56 25.05
CA GLN A 65 -14.22 26.56 24.05
C GLN A 65 -15.40 27.47 23.69
N ASP A 66 -15.06 28.67 23.19
CA ASP A 66 -16.02 29.61 22.65
C ASP A 66 -16.81 28.98 21.48
N THR A 67 -18.08 29.34 21.35
CA THR A 67 -18.95 28.91 20.25
C THR A 67 -18.37 29.20 18.86
N ALA A 68 -17.52 30.22 18.72
CA ALA A 68 -16.82 30.56 17.47
C ALA A 68 -15.91 29.42 16.97
N VAL A 69 -15.34 28.60 17.87
CA VAL A 69 -14.55 27.42 17.49
C VAL A 69 -15.42 26.37 16.79
N PHE A 70 -16.72 26.33 17.08
CA PHE A 70 -17.67 25.37 16.54
C PHE A 70 -18.52 25.92 15.39
N GLU A 71 -18.27 27.17 14.96
CA GLU A 71 -19.07 27.84 13.93
C GLU A 71 -18.96 27.14 12.57
N ASN A 72 -17.76 26.69 12.22
CA ASN A 72 -17.47 26.02 10.95
C ASN A 72 -16.25 25.11 11.06
N GLN A 73 -16.00 24.33 10.00
CA GLN A 73 -14.92 23.35 9.97
C GLN A 73 -13.53 23.99 10.10
N ASP A 74 -13.30 25.14 9.47
CA ASP A 74 -11.99 25.80 9.49
C ASP A 74 -11.66 26.33 10.89
N SER A 75 -12.64 26.97 11.55
CA SER A 75 -12.53 27.39 12.95
C SER A 75 -12.23 26.22 13.88
N PHE A 76 -12.90 25.07 13.67
CA PHE A 76 -12.69 23.88 14.48
C PHE A 76 -11.31 23.29 14.25
N LEU A 77 -10.88 23.12 12.99
CA LEU A 77 -9.58 22.55 12.67
C LEU A 77 -8.42 23.45 13.12
N ASN A 78 -8.60 24.77 13.14
CA ASN A 78 -7.64 25.72 13.72
C ASN A 78 -7.40 25.51 15.22
N TYR A 79 -8.38 24.94 15.94
CA TYR A 79 -8.25 24.59 17.35
C TYR A 79 -7.86 23.11 17.55
N PHE A 80 -8.52 22.20 16.84
CA PHE A 80 -8.37 20.76 16.95
C PHE A 80 -7.83 20.16 15.64
N ASN A 81 -6.50 20.07 15.56
CA ASN A 81 -5.76 19.71 14.35
C ASN A 81 -5.95 18.26 13.88
N GLY A 82 -6.55 17.41 14.71
CA GLY A 82 -6.87 16.02 14.38
C GLY A 82 -6.45 15.01 15.45
N LEU A 83 -6.48 13.73 15.08
CA LEU A 83 -6.14 12.61 15.96
C LEU A 83 -4.95 11.84 15.40
N TYR A 84 -3.94 11.63 16.25
CA TYR A 84 -2.82 10.75 15.94
C TYR A 84 -2.98 9.42 16.70
N ILE A 85 -3.25 8.35 15.95
CA ILE A 85 -3.45 7.01 16.49
C ILE A 85 -2.22 6.18 16.12
N LYS A 86 -1.53 5.67 17.14
CA LYS A 86 -0.41 4.73 16.96
C LYS A 86 -0.61 3.47 17.78
N MET A 87 -0.14 2.36 17.24
CA MET A 87 -0.03 1.12 17.98
C MET A 87 1.23 1.18 18.86
N THR A 88 1.12 0.73 20.11
CA THR A 88 2.28 0.61 21.02
C THR A 88 2.39 -0.83 21.50
N GLY A 89 3.61 -1.36 21.55
CA GLY A 89 3.89 -2.68 22.12
C GLY A 89 3.45 -3.91 21.30
N ALA A 90 3.08 -3.75 20.03
CA ALA A 90 2.77 -4.89 19.16
C ALA A 90 3.94 -5.21 18.24
N ASN A 91 4.36 -6.48 18.26
CA ASN A 91 5.32 -7.04 17.31
C ASN A 91 4.54 -7.78 16.22
N ASN A 92 4.90 -7.58 14.95
CA ASN A 92 4.33 -8.26 13.78
C ASN A 92 2.81 -8.10 13.59
N THR A 93 2.25 -6.92 13.88
CA THR A 93 0.81 -6.64 13.67
C THR A 93 0.63 -5.37 12.85
N MET A 94 -0.33 -5.39 11.92
CA MET A 94 -0.78 -4.21 11.18
C MET A 94 -2.30 -4.28 11.06
N LEU A 95 -2.98 -3.15 11.23
CA LEU A 95 -4.44 -3.05 11.15
C LEU A 95 -4.84 -2.00 10.12
N GLY A 96 -5.70 -2.40 9.19
CA GLY A 96 -6.38 -1.49 8.28
C GLY A 96 -7.74 -1.08 8.84
N PHE A 97 -8.06 0.21 8.77
CA PHE A 97 -9.36 0.75 9.17
C PHE A 97 -10.04 1.43 7.98
N ASN A 98 -11.32 1.10 7.74
CA ASN A 98 -12.15 1.87 6.83
C ASN A 98 -12.66 3.13 7.54
N LEU A 99 -11.93 4.23 7.40
CA LEU A 99 -12.25 5.49 8.06
C LEU A 99 -13.50 6.20 7.49
N LEU A 100 -14.04 5.73 6.36
CA LEU A 100 -15.27 6.27 5.75
C LEU A 100 -16.53 5.50 6.16
N SER A 101 -16.40 4.50 7.04
CA SER A 101 -17.53 3.76 7.58
C SER A 101 -18.43 4.64 8.44
N SER A 102 -19.74 4.37 8.45
CA SER A 102 -20.73 5.10 9.25
C SER A 102 -20.48 5.02 10.77
N VAL A 103 -19.74 4.01 11.24
CA VAL A 103 -19.36 3.86 12.65
C VAL A 103 -18.11 4.67 13.03
N THR A 104 -17.32 5.13 12.06
CA THR A 104 -16.10 5.91 12.32
C THR A 104 -16.43 7.34 12.74
N GLY A 105 -15.74 7.85 13.77
CA GLY A 105 -15.81 9.24 14.19
C GLY A 105 -15.46 9.42 15.67
N LEU A 106 -15.35 10.68 16.08
CA LEU A 106 -15.24 11.05 17.49
C LEU A 106 -16.65 11.33 18.02
N THR A 107 -17.12 10.52 18.96
CA THR A 107 -18.44 10.68 19.57
C THR A 107 -18.31 11.25 20.97
N TYR A 108 -19.00 12.35 21.20
CA TYR A 108 -19.18 12.95 22.51
C TYR A 108 -20.57 12.60 23.04
N TYR A 109 -20.64 12.11 24.28
CA TYR A 109 -21.88 11.79 24.97
C TYR A 109 -22.14 12.85 26.05
N TYR A 110 -23.36 13.37 26.11
CA TYR A 110 -23.73 14.43 27.05
C TYR A 110 -25.18 14.31 27.53
N ASP A 111 -25.45 14.89 28.70
CA ASP A 111 -26.77 14.94 29.30
C ASP A 111 -27.27 16.41 29.32
N LYS A 112 -28.57 16.60 29.05
CA LYS A 112 -29.28 17.88 29.18
C LYS A 112 -30.37 17.84 30.26
N GLY A 113 -30.15 17.06 31.32
CA GLY A 113 -30.97 16.98 32.53
C GLY A 113 -32.33 16.30 32.34
N ALA A 114 -33.18 16.83 31.47
CA ALA A 114 -34.56 16.34 31.25
C ALA A 114 -34.69 15.36 30.07
N SER A 115 -33.63 15.09 29.32
CA SER A 115 -33.61 14.14 28.21
C SER A 115 -32.48 13.12 28.36
N THR A 116 -32.76 11.86 28.04
CA THR A 116 -31.81 10.75 27.95
C THR A 116 -30.64 11.02 27.00
N ASP A 117 -29.44 10.63 27.44
CA ASP A 117 -28.20 10.35 26.71
C ASP A 117 -28.15 10.90 25.27
N LEU A 118 -27.72 12.16 25.14
CA LEU A 118 -27.50 12.79 23.84
C LEU A 118 -26.08 12.50 23.36
N GLN A 119 -25.91 12.46 22.04
CA GLN A 119 -24.60 12.31 21.42
C GLN A 119 -24.39 13.34 20.32
N PHE A 120 -23.15 13.82 20.21
CA PHE A 120 -22.67 14.58 19.06
C PHE A 120 -21.49 13.83 18.44
N LYS A 121 -21.48 13.71 17.12
CA LYS A 121 -20.46 12.92 16.41
C LYS A 121 -19.74 13.78 15.37
N PHE A 122 -18.43 13.93 15.56
CA PHE A 122 -17.54 14.43 14.53
C PHE A 122 -17.26 13.29 13.54
N VAL A 123 -17.79 13.43 12.33
CA VAL A 123 -17.67 12.42 11.27
C VAL A 123 -16.38 12.62 10.48
N ILE A 124 -15.77 11.51 10.07
CA ILE A 124 -14.68 11.53 9.09
C ILE A 124 -15.28 11.36 7.71
N THR A 125 -15.00 12.28 6.79
CA THR A 125 -15.57 12.31 5.44
C THR A 125 -14.50 12.08 4.38
N SER A 126 -14.91 12.03 3.10
CA SER A 126 -13.99 12.07 1.97
C SER A 126 -13.15 13.35 1.99
N GLY A 127 -13.71 14.46 2.47
CA GLY A 127 -13.07 15.77 2.64
C GLY A 127 -12.09 15.87 3.83
N SER A 128 -11.97 14.84 4.66
CA SER A 128 -11.02 14.84 5.78
C SER A 128 -9.63 14.39 5.35
N VAL A 129 -8.57 15.07 5.80
CA VAL A 129 -7.20 14.58 5.60
C VAL A 129 -7.01 13.29 6.41
N LYS A 130 -6.50 12.25 5.75
CA LYS A 130 -6.21 10.93 6.32
C LYS A 130 -4.84 10.51 5.80
N THR A 131 -3.89 10.30 6.69
CA THR A 131 -2.52 9.93 6.34
C THR A 131 -2.01 8.85 7.28
N VAL A 132 -1.10 8.03 6.78
CA VAL A 132 -0.45 6.96 7.53
C VAL A 132 1.04 7.22 7.57
N HIS A 133 1.67 7.05 8.74
CA HIS A 133 3.12 7.10 8.86
C HIS A 133 3.68 5.68 8.87
N MET A 134 4.68 5.42 8.04
CA MET A 134 5.34 4.12 7.90
C MET A 134 6.85 4.31 7.92
N GLU A 135 7.53 3.51 8.71
CA GLU A 135 8.99 3.45 8.82
C GLU A 135 9.44 2.01 8.62
N HIS A 136 10.49 1.80 7.84
CA HIS A 136 11.08 0.50 7.60
C HIS A 136 12.49 0.48 8.17
N ASP A 137 12.74 -0.45 9.08
CA ASP A 137 14.09 -0.79 9.52
C ASP A 137 14.47 -2.13 8.89
N TYR A 138 15.46 -2.09 8.01
CA TYR A 138 15.96 -3.28 7.32
C TYR A 138 17.16 -3.91 8.04
N ALA A 139 17.69 -3.31 9.10
CA ALA A 139 18.89 -3.79 9.79
C ALA A 139 18.73 -5.24 10.27
N GLY A 140 19.72 -6.08 9.97
CA GLY A 140 19.73 -7.51 10.27
C GLY A 140 18.80 -8.37 9.41
N SER A 141 18.15 -7.81 8.39
CA SER A 141 17.29 -8.55 7.47
C SER A 141 18.05 -8.96 6.20
N VAL A 142 17.51 -9.95 5.46
CA VAL A 142 18.02 -10.32 4.13
C VAL A 142 17.96 -9.16 3.13
N VAL A 143 17.08 -8.19 3.35
CA VAL A 143 16.92 -7.01 2.48
C VAL A 143 18.06 -6.01 2.71
N GLU A 144 18.63 -5.90 3.92
CA GLU A 144 19.78 -5.04 4.17
C GLU A 144 20.97 -5.45 3.30
N ALA A 145 21.24 -6.76 3.18
CA ALA A 145 22.29 -7.27 2.29
C ALA A 145 22.02 -6.93 0.81
N ALA A 146 20.76 -7.00 0.38
CA ALA A 146 20.35 -6.65 -0.99
C ALA A 146 20.38 -5.13 -1.28
N LEU A 147 20.45 -4.30 -0.24
CA LEU A 147 20.60 -2.84 -0.35
C LEU A 147 22.06 -2.37 -0.21
N ALA A 148 22.99 -3.30 0.06
CA ALA A 148 24.41 -2.98 0.10
C ALA A 148 24.94 -2.57 -1.29
N PRO A 149 26.07 -1.85 -1.37
CA PRO A 149 26.65 -1.42 -2.66
C PRO A 149 26.94 -2.56 -3.63
N GLU A 150 27.25 -3.75 -3.12
CA GLU A 150 27.52 -4.98 -3.88
C GLU A 150 26.56 -6.07 -3.40
N PRO A 151 25.28 -6.02 -3.82
CA PRO A 151 24.27 -6.94 -3.33
C PRO A 151 24.48 -8.34 -3.91
N GLU A 152 24.15 -9.36 -3.12
CA GLU A 152 24.11 -10.74 -3.62
C GLU A 152 23.01 -10.88 -4.68
N GLY A 153 23.36 -11.47 -5.83
CA GLY A 153 22.47 -11.58 -6.99
C GLY A 153 21.55 -12.79 -6.97
N ASP A 154 21.35 -13.44 -5.83
CA ASP A 154 20.56 -14.67 -5.71
C ASP A 154 19.05 -14.41 -5.64
N PHE A 155 18.68 -13.28 -5.04
CA PHE A 155 17.28 -12.85 -4.91
C PHE A 155 17.12 -11.35 -5.09
N ALA A 156 15.93 -10.96 -5.52
CA ALA A 156 15.44 -9.59 -5.56
C ALA A 156 14.17 -9.46 -4.71
N TYR A 157 13.91 -8.26 -4.20
CA TYR A 157 12.83 -8.04 -3.23
C TYR A 157 11.89 -6.93 -3.68
N ILE A 158 10.59 -7.17 -3.52
CA ILE A 158 9.57 -6.14 -3.65
C ILE A 158 8.70 -6.12 -2.40
N GLN A 159 8.34 -4.92 -1.95
CA GLN A 159 7.51 -4.72 -0.75
C GLN A 159 6.56 -3.54 -0.95
N GLY A 160 5.31 -3.72 -0.51
CA GLY A 160 4.33 -2.66 -0.39
C GLY A 160 4.56 -1.76 0.84
N MET A 161 3.57 -0.94 1.19
CA MET A 161 3.62 0.10 2.23
C MET A 161 4.88 0.99 2.15
N SER A 162 5.22 1.44 0.95
CA SER A 162 6.44 2.24 0.67
C SER A 162 7.78 1.48 0.88
N GLY A 163 7.77 0.14 0.91
CA GLY A 163 9.00 -0.64 1.01
C GLY A 163 9.81 -0.72 -0.29
N VAL A 164 10.80 -1.60 -0.33
CA VAL A 164 11.73 -1.77 -1.47
C VAL A 164 11.03 -2.07 -2.80
N ALA A 165 11.67 -1.65 -3.89
CA ALA A 165 11.33 -1.98 -5.27
C ALA A 165 12.54 -2.66 -5.91
N THR A 166 12.31 -3.44 -6.97
CA THR A 166 13.39 -4.01 -7.78
C THR A 166 13.26 -3.55 -9.22
N TYR A 167 14.33 -3.68 -9.99
CA TYR A 167 14.36 -3.37 -11.41
C TYR A 167 15.15 -4.43 -12.18
N MET A 168 14.87 -4.51 -13.48
CA MET A 168 15.67 -5.25 -14.45
C MET A 168 16.29 -4.26 -15.41
N ARG A 169 17.58 -4.43 -15.71
CA ARG A 169 18.23 -3.74 -16.82
C ARG A 169 18.20 -4.65 -18.04
N VAL A 170 17.77 -4.10 -19.17
CA VAL A 170 17.72 -4.79 -20.45
C VAL A 170 19.03 -4.52 -21.18
N GLU A 171 19.83 -5.56 -21.35
CA GLU A 171 21.13 -5.50 -22.03
C GLU A 171 21.12 -6.36 -23.31
N GLY A 172 22.09 -6.16 -24.18
CA GLY A 172 22.23 -6.94 -25.42
C GLY A 172 21.22 -6.57 -26.52
N LEU A 173 20.65 -5.37 -26.48
CA LEU A 173 19.70 -4.88 -27.50
C LEU A 173 20.35 -4.76 -28.88
N ASP A 174 21.66 -4.52 -28.93
CA ASP A 174 22.47 -4.44 -30.15
C ASP A 174 22.44 -5.74 -30.97
N VAL A 175 22.23 -6.88 -30.32
CA VAL A 175 22.18 -8.20 -30.97
C VAL A 175 20.90 -8.37 -31.82
N ILE A 176 19.83 -7.62 -31.52
CA ILE A 176 18.55 -7.71 -32.25
C ILE A 176 18.68 -7.11 -33.66
N GLY A 177 19.57 -6.13 -33.86
CA GLY A 177 19.73 -5.43 -35.13
C GLY A 177 18.52 -4.56 -35.48
N ASP A 178 18.34 -4.29 -36.78
CA ASP A 178 17.16 -3.57 -37.27
C ASP A 178 15.95 -4.53 -37.30
N ALA A 179 14.92 -4.20 -36.52
CA ALA A 179 13.79 -5.10 -36.31
C ALA A 179 12.50 -4.38 -35.92
N ILE A 180 11.38 -5.00 -36.25
CA ILE A 180 10.05 -4.63 -35.74
C ILE A 180 9.72 -5.53 -34.54
N ILE A 181 9.50 -4.92 -33.37
CA ILE A 181 9.06 -5.64 -32.17
C ILE A 181 7.56 -5.97 -32.28
N ASN A 182 7.24 -7.26 -32.32
CA ASN A 182 5.86 -7.74 -32.38
C ASN A 182 5.27 -7.97 -30.99
N GLN A 183 6.07 -8.50 -30.07
CA GLN A 183 5.65 -8.81 -28.71
C GLN A 183 6.86 -8.87 -27.76
N ALA A 184 6.67 -8.42 -26.52
CA ALA A 184 7.61 -8.65 -25.43
C ALA A 184 6.87 -9.11 -24.16
N GLU A 185 7.38 -10.17 -23.52
CA GLU A 185 6.81 -10.75 -22.30
C GLU A 185 7.89 -10.92 -21.23
N ILE A 186 7.59 -10.52 -19.99
CA ILE A 186 8.44 -10.77 -18.82
C ILE A 186 7.83 -11.88 -17.96
N GLU A 187 8.69 -12.79 -17.51
CA GLU A 187 8.38 -13.75 -16.45
C GLU A 187 9.30 -13.48 -15.24
N LEU A 188 8.69 -13.20 -14.10
CA LEU A 188 9.36 -13.23 -12.80
C LEU A 188 8.94 -14.49 -12.05
N PHE A 189 9.88 -15.08 -11.32
CA PHE A 189 9.65 -16.27 -10.52
C PHE A 189 9.92 -15.96 -9.06
N CYS A 190 9.04 -16.43 -8.18
CA CYS A 190 9.09 -16.11 -6.76
C CYS A 190 8.96 -17.37 -5.91
N THR A 191 9.50 -17.30 -4.70
CA THR A 191 9.36 -18.36 -3.72
C THR A 191 9.30 -17.78 -2.31
N PHE A 192 9.06 -18.65 -1.33
CA PHE A 192 9.25 -18.36 0.08
C PHE A 192 10.56 -19.05 0.51
N PRO A 193 11.65 -18.30 0.75
CA PRO A 193 12.90 -18.88 1.22
C PRO A 193 12.73 -19.59 2.58
N ASP A 194 13.72 -20.42 2.93
CA ASP A 194 13.73 -21.11 4.22
C ASP A 194 13.59 -20.11 5.38
N GLY A 195 12.63 -20.38 6.26
CA GLY A 195 12.30 -19.51 7.39
C GLY A 195 11.29 -18.39 7.08
N ASP A 196 10.88 -18.21 5.82
CA ASP A 196 9.80 -17.29 5.47
C ASP A 196 8.42 -17.89 5.79
N MET A 197 7.46 -17.02 6.13
CA MET A 197 6.11 -17.37 6.52
C MET A 197 5.10 -16.79 5.52
N GLY A 198 4.88 -17.49 4.41
CA GLY A 198 3.95 -17.03 3.35
C GLY A 198 2.49 -16.85 3.80
N SER A 199 2.08 -17.47 4.90
CA SER A 199 0.76 -17.24 5.50
C SER A 199 0.63 -15.88 6.20
N LEU A 200 1.73 -15.34 6.73
CA LEU A 200 1.80 -14.03 7.37
C LEU A 200 2.20 -12.93 6.39
N TYR A 201 3.04 -13.28 5.42
CA TYR A 201 3.57 -12.39 4.39
C TYR A 201 3.18 -12.88 2.99
N PRO A 202 1.90 -12.80 2.62
CA PRO A 202 1.44 -13.30 1.33
C PRO A 202 2.02 -12.50 0.17
N LEU A 203 2.24 -13.18 -0.95
CA LEU A 203 2.66 -12.58 -2.22
C LEU A 203 1.68 -11.49 -2.68
N PRO A 204 2.17 -10.44 -3.36
CA PRO A 204 1.30 -9.50 -4.04
C PRO A 204 0.39 -10.24 -5.03
N PRO A 205 -0.93 -9.99 -5.01
CA PRO A 205 -1.81 -10.57 -6.02
C PRO A 205 -1.41 -10.15 -7.43
N TYR A 206 -0.83 -8.95 -7.55
CA TYR A 206 -0.39 -8.33 -8.79
C TYR A 206 0.96 -7.63 -8.64
N VAL A 207 1.82 -7.79 -9.64
CA VAL A 207 3.02 -6.99 -9.87
C VAL A 207 2.83 -6.22 -11.18
N ILE A 208 3.22 -4.95 -11.20
CA ILE A 208 3.18 -4.08 -12.37
C ILE A 208 4.57 -3.60 -12.75
N THR A 209 4.74 -3.25 -14.03
CA THR A 209 5.93 -2.57 -14.49
C THR A 209 5.77 -1.06 -14.43
N GLN A 210 6.88 -0.39 -14.13
CA GLN A 210 6.98 1.05 -14.03
C GLN A 210 8.24 1.53 -14.73
N GLU A 211 8.25 2.81 -15.05
CA GLU A 211 9.40 3.53 -15.56
C GLU A 211 9.68 4.74 -14.66
N LYS A 212 10.92 5.22 -14.73
CA LYS A 212 11.37 6.35 -13.93
C LYS A 212 11.28 7.62 -14.75
N THR A 213 10.62 8.62 -14.17
CA THR A 213 10.66 10.02 -14.60
C THR A 213 11.64 10.79 -13.72
N ASP A 214 11.86 12.07 -14.02
CA ASP A 214 12.70 12.96 -13.22
C ASP A 214 12.30 13.01 -11.73
N THR A 215 11.01 12.81 -11.44
CA THR A 215 10.45 13.03 -10.09
C THR A 215 9.85 11.78 -9.43
N SER A 216 9.52 10.74 -10.20
CA SER A 216 8.76 9.60 -9.67
C SER A 216 8.81 8.37 -10.56
N LEU A 217 8.38 7.23 -10.01
CA LEU A 217 8.02 6.06 -10.81
C LEU A 217 6.57 6.19 -11.28
N ILE A 218 6.35 6.05 -12.57
CA ILE A 218 5.01 6.00 -13.17
C ILE A 218 4.74 4.62 -13.77
N ASN A 219 3.46 4.29 -13.93
CA ASN A 219 3.08 3.05 -14.62
C ASN A 219 3.63 3.05 -16.04
N SER A 220 4.16 1.92 -16.48
CA SER A 220 4.52 1.73 -17.89
C SER A 220 3.32 1.92 -18.80
N GLU A 221 3.55 2.19 -20.08
CA GLU A 221 2.48 2.38 -21.06
C GLU A 221 1.54 1.15 -21.12
N ASP A 222 2.08 -0.07 -21.08
CA ASP A 222 1.28 -1.31 -21.08
C ASP A 222 0.33 -1.38 -19.87
N VAL A 223 0.79 -0.97 -18.68
CA VAL A 223 -0.05 -0.91 -17.47
C VAL A 223 -1.08 0.20 -17.59
N ALA A 224 -0.69 1.38 -18.09
CA ALA A 224 -1.59 2.52 -18.25
C ALA A 224 -2.73 2.22 -19.23
N ILE A 225 -2.44 1.59 -20.36
CA ILE A 225 -3.43 1.13 -21.36
C ILE A 225 -4.37 0.10 -20.73
N ALA A 226 -3.82 -0.90 -20.03
CA ALA A 226 -4.64 -1.93 -19.39
C ALA A 226 -5.61 -1.34 -18.34
N LEU A 227 -5.16 -0.37 -17.54
CA LEU A 227 -6.02 0.33 -16.58
C LEU A 227 -7.10 1.18 -17.27
N ALA A 228 -6.74 1.92 -18.33
CA ALA A 228 -7.68 2.75 -19.06
C ALA A 228 -8.84 1.91 -19.66
N LEU A 229 -8.52 0.74 -20.22
CA LEU A 229 -9.51 -0.15 -20.83
C LEU A 229 -10.37 -0.93 -19.82
N THR A 230 -9.99 -0.94 -18.53
CA THR A 230 -10.64 -1.77 -17.50
C THR A 230 -11.27 -0.95 -16.38
N GLY A 231 -11.43 0.37 -16.58
CA GLY A 231 -11.98 1.26 -15.56
C GLY A 231 -11.11 1.34 -14.32
N SER A 232 -9.78 1.34 -14.50
CA SER A 232 -8.76 1.36 -13.44
C SER A 232 -8.77 0.14 -12.50
N SER A 233 -9.29 -1.00 -12.96
CA SER A 233 -9.38 -2.23 -12.15
C SER A 233 -8.39 -3.30 -12.61
N SER A 234 -7.39 -3.59 -11.76
CA SER A 234 -6.39 -4.63 -12.01
C SER A 234 -6.88 -6.06 -11.78
N THR A 235 -8.04 -6.25 -11.16
CA THR A 235 -8.55 -7.58 -10.81
C THR A 235 -9.48 -8.19 -11.87
N THR A 236 -9.63 -7.52 -13.02
CA THR A 236 -10.53 -7.98 -14.09
C THR A 236 -9.86 -9.04 -14.97
N GLU A 237 -10.66 -9.92 -15.58
CA GLU A 237 -10.16 -10.85 -16.59
C GLU A 237 -9.54 -10.11 -17.78
N SER A 238 -10.13 -8.98 -18.18
CA SER A 238 -9.60 -8.12 -19.24
C SER A 238 -8.23 -7.54 -18.90
N PHE A 239 -8.00 -7.07 -17.66
CA PHE A 239 -6.68 -6.59 -17.25
C PHE A 239 -5.64 -7.70 -17.34
N ASN A 240 -5.99 -8.90 -16.87
CA ASN A 240 -5.12 -10.08 -16.96
C ASN A 240 -4.81 -10.48 -18.40
N ALA A 241 -5.77 -10.30 -19.33
CA ALA A 241 -5.60 -10.63 -20.74
C ALA A 241 -4.72 -9.61 -21.49
N ILE A 242 -4.73 -8.34 -21.08
CA ILE A 242 -3.96 -7.27 -21.72
C ILE A 242 -2.53 -7.22 -21.16
N PHE A 243 -2.40 -7.02 -19.83
CA PHE A 243 -1.12 -6.84 -19.17
C PHE A 243 -0.66 -8.11 -18.44
N GLY A 244 -1.58 -8.78 -17.73
CA GLY A 244 -1.23 -9.89 -16.85
C GLY A 244 -0.77 -9.39 -15.48
N GLY A 245 0.43 -9.80 -15.04
CA GLY A 245 1.01 -9.42 -13.76
C GLY A 245 0.36 -10.06 -12.54
N LYS A 246 -0.64 -10.92 -12.73
CA LYS A 246 -1.27 -11.71 -11.67
C LYS A 246 -0.35 -12.84 -11.23
N VAL A 247 -0.31 -13.11 -9.93
CA VAL A 247 0.41 -14.28 -9.39
C VAL A 247 -0.25 -15.58 -9.85
N ASP A 248 0.55 -16.53 -10.30
CA ASP A 248 0.14 -17.91 -10.60
C ASP A 248 1.07 -18.94 -9.94
N SER A 249 0.50 -20.06 -9.46
CA SER A 249 1.31 -21.17 -8.93
C SER A 249 1.93 -21.95 -10.09
N LEU A 250 3.25 -22.13 -10.08
CA LEU A 250 3.98 -22.79 -11.15
C LEU A 250 4.42 -24.20 -10.76
N ASP A 251 5.02 -24.36 -9.59
CA ASP A 251 5.56 -25.63 -9.09
C ASP A 251 5.18 -25.82 -7.62
N SER A 252 4.62 -26.99 -7.29
CA SER A 252 4.26 -27.38 -5.92
C SER A 252 5.35 -28.18 -5.22
N GLY A 253 6.47 -28.46 -5.89
CA GLY A 253 7.65 -29.10 -5.30
C GLY A 253 8.40 -28.20 -4.31
N PRO A 254 9.47 -28.69 -3.68
CA PRO A 254 10.38 -27.87 -2.89
C PRO A 254 11.50 -27.28 -3.80
N PRO A 255 11.67 -25.95 -3.87
CA PRO A 255 10.83 -24.92 -3.26
C PRO A 255 9.54 -24.70 -4.06
N VAL A 256 8.47 -24.25 -3.39
CA VAL A 256 7.22 -23.89 -4.08
C VAL A 256 7.50 -22.65 -4.92
N VAL A 257 7.17 -22.70 -6.21
CA VAL A 257 7.45 -21.61 -7.14
C VAL A 257 6.16 -20.99 -7.63
N TYR A 258 6.14 -19.67 -7.60
CA TYR A 258 5.11 -18.82 -8.18
C TYR A 258 5.69 -18.04 -9.35
N ARG A 259 4.81 -17.58 -10.22
CA ARG A 259 5.18 -16.80 -11.39
C ARG A 259 4.33 -15.52 -11.47
N TYR A 260 4.93 -14.49 -12.03
CA TYR A 260 4.26 -13.33 -12.58
C TYR A 260 4.60 -13.23 -14.06
N LYS A 261 3.60 -13.29 -14.93
CA LYS A 261 3.77 -13.10 -16.37
C LYS A 261 3.16 -11.77 -16.80
N MET A 262 3.95 -10.91 -17.44
CA MET A 262 3.55 -9.56 -17.85
C MET A 262 3.81 -9.35 -19.34
N ASN A 263 2.87 -8.73 -20.04
CA ASN A 263 3.04 -8.25 -21.42
C ASN A 263 3.57 -6.81 -21.36
N VAL A 264 4.73 -6.57 -21.93
CA VAL A 264 5.49 -5.32 -21.83
C VAL A 264 5.91 -4.80 -23.21
N THR A 265 5.07 -5.05 -24.20
CA THR A 265 5.42 -4.84 -25.61
C THR A 265 5.68 -3.38 -25.92
N ASN A 266 4.86 -2.45 -25.41
CA ASN A 266 5.05 -1.03 -25.68
C ASN A 266 6.25 -0.47 -24.91
N GLN A 267 6.35 -0.81 -23.61
CA GLN A 267 7.51 -0.43 -22.80
C GLN A 267 8.84 -0.92 -23.42
N PHE A 268 8.88 -2.14 -23.95
CA PHE A 268 10.07 -2.65 -24.61
C PHE A 268 10.37 -1.96 -25.93
N LYS A 269 9.35 -1.54 -26.71
CA LYS A 269 9.55 -0.75 -27.93
C LYS A 269 10.22 0.58 -27.63
N ASP A 270 9.76 1.28 -26.60
CA ASP A 270 10.37 2.55 -26.21
C ASP A 270 11.82 2.38 -25.75
N ILE A 271 12.12 1.29 -25.04
CA ILE A 271 13.50 0.92 -24.68
C ILE A 271 14.33 0.63 -25.95
N PHE A 272 13.78 -0.12 -26.89
CA PHE A 272 14.48 -0.54 -28.12
C PHE A 272 14.76 0.64 -29.06
N GLU A 273 13.82 1.58 -29.17
CA GLU A 273 13.94 2.80 -29.98
C GLU A 273 14.80 3.89 -29.30
N GLY A 274 15.12 3.72 -28.01
CA GLY A 274 15.86 4.69 -27.22
C GLY A 274 15.02 5.87 -26.71
N ASN A 275 13.69 5.73 -26.71
CA ASN A 275 12.75 6.70 -26.14
C ASN A 275 12.71 6.62 -24.60
N GLN A 276 13.12 5.49 -24.01
CA GLN A 276 13.17 5.24 -22.57
C GLN A 276 14.52 4.64 -22.16
N GLU A 277 14.96 4.87 -20.92
CA GLU A 277 16.07 4.12 -20.33
C GLU A 277 15.79 2.61 -20.37
N ASN A 278 16.84 1.80 -20.54
CA ASN A 278 16.79 0.34 -20.58
C ASN A 278 16.55 -0.32 -19.21
N ILE A 279 15.74 0.30 -18.36
CA ILE A 279 15.42 -0.14 -17.00
C ILE A 279 13.91 -0.31 -16.86
N ILE A 280 13.50 -1.47 -16.36
CA ILE A 280 12.10 -1.80 -16.06
C ILE A 280 11.98 -1.99 -14.56
N TYR A 281 11.19 -1.16 -13.89
CA TYR A 281 10.93 -1.28 -12.45
C TYR A 281 9.73 -2.19 -12.19
N PHE A 282 9.76 -2.93 -11.08
CA PHE A 282 8.69 -3.81 -10.66
C PHE A 282 8.20 -3.44 -9.27
N ASN A 283 6.88 -3.29 -9.14
CA ASN A 283 6.25 -2.98 -7.85
C ASN A 283 4.92 -3.74 -7.67
N PRO A 284 4.53 -4.03 -6.41
CA PRO A 284 3.19 -4.50 -6.12
C PRO A 284 2.14 -3.49 -6.62
N PHE A 285 1.08 -3.96 -7.27
CA PHE A 285 -0.03 -3.07 -7.64
C PHE A 285 -0.67 -2.49 -6.37
N GLY A 286 -0.81 -1.17 -6.31
CA GLY A 286 -1.29 -0.50 -5.09
C GLY A 286 -0.26 -0.50 -3.96
N LYS A 287 1.05 -0.45 -4.30
CA LYS A 287 2.20 -0.43 -3.36
C LYS A 287 1.95 0.41 -2.10
N GLY A 288 1.32 1.58 -2.19
CA GLY A 288 1.04 2.44 -1.02
C GLY A 288 0.03 1.89 -0.01
N ASN A 289 -0.80 0.92 -0.40
CA ASN A 289 -1.98 0.49 0.35
C ASN A 289 -2.01 -1.01 0.70
N ILE A 290 -1.03 -1.79 0.23
CA ILE A 290 -0.97 -3.23 0.49
C ILE A 290 0.33 -3.61 1.22
N PRO A 291 0.31 -4.50 2.22
CA PRO A 291 1.50 -4.91 2.96
C PRO A 291 2.23 -6.11 2.32
N ASN A 292 1.79 -6.56 1.15
CA ASN A 292 2.34 -7.73 0.48
C ASN A 292 3.82 -7.54 0.09
N ARG A 293 4.56 -8.65 0.06
CA ARG A 293 5.95 -8.71 -0.37
C ARG A 293 6.24 -9.96 -1.18
N ALA A 294 7.25 -9.91 -2.05
CA ALA A 294 7.74 -11.10 -2.74
C ALA A 294 9.26 -11.16 -2.73
N VAL A 295 9.77 -12.39 -2.66
CA VAL A 295 11.17 -12.73 -2.93
C VAL A 295 11.23 -13.35 -4.32
N ILE A 296 11.92 -12.67 -5.23
CA ILE A 296 12.06 -13.01 -6.64
C ILE A 296 13.42 -13.66 -6.83
N PHE A 297 13.50 -14.76 -7.57
CA PHE A 297 14.79 -15.36 -7.93
C PHE A 297 15.64 -14.39 -8.75
N GLY A 298 16.94 -14.38 -8.48
CA GLY A 298 17.91 -13.53 -9.17
C GLY A 298 18.31 -14.04 -10.55
N PRO A 299 19.04 -13.22 -11.33
CA PRO A 299 19.39 -13.50 -12.73
C PRO A 299 20.27 -14.74 -12.92
N ASN A 300 21.00 -15.17 -11.88
CA ASN A 300 21.91 -16.31 -11.95
C ASN A 300 21.25 -17.64 -11.59
N HIS A 301 19.96 -17.66 -11.23
CA HIS A 301 19.30 -18.91 -10.86
C HIS A 301 19.18 -19.84 -12.08
N PRO A 302 19.61 -21.12 -12.01
CA PRO A 302 19.75 -22.01 -13.18
C PRO A 302 18.44 -22.41 -13.87
N THR A 303 17.29 -22.02 -13.34
CA THR A 303 15.97 -22.50 -13.78
C THR A 303 14.94 -21.39 -13.67
N TYR A 304 14.89 -20.71 -12.54
CA TYR A 304 13.91 -19.66 -12.27
C TYR A 304 14.48 -18.25 -12.37
N ALA A 305 15.58 -18.04 -13.10
CA ALA A 305 16.03 -16.69 -13.43
C ALA A 305 14.91 -15.90 -14.14
N PRO A 306 14.76 -14.59 -13.87
CA PRO A 306 13.85 -13.71 -14.60
C PRO A 306 14.11 -13.76 -16.11
N ARG A 307 13.04 -13.69 -16.91
CA ARG A 307 13.15 -13.83 -18.38
C ARG A 307 12.40 -12.72 -19.07
N LEU A 308 13.03 -12.17 -20.11
CA LEU A 308 12.39 -11.33 -21.12
C LEU A 308 12.37 -12.11 -22.44
N ARG A 309 11.18 -12.35 -22.99
CA ARG A 309 10.98 -13.01 -24.28
C ARG A 309 10.51 -11.98 -25.29
N VAL A 310 11.24 -11.83 -26.39
CA VAL A 310 10.92 -10.86 -27.44
C VAL A 310 10.67 -11.62 -28.74
N THR A 311 9.53 -11.33 -29.37
CA THR A 311 9.19 -11.78 -30.71
C THR A 311 9.31 -10.59 -31.65
N TYR A 312 10.16 -10.71 -32.68
CA TYR A 312 10.46 -9.62 -33.60
C TYR A 312 10.60 -10.11 -35.04
N THR A 313 10.48 -9.18 -35.98
CA THR A 313 10.72 -9.41 -37.41
C THR A 313 11.97 -8.62 -37.82
N VAL A 314 12.99 -9.33 -38.30
CA VAL A 314 14.22 -8.69 -38.82
C VAL A 314 13.91 -7.96 -40.13
N LEU A 315 14.51 -6.78 -40.30
CA LEU A 315 14.42 -5.95 -41.50
C LEU A 315 15.56 -6.21 -42.50
#